data_AF-A0A4Q6DLS4-F1
#
_entry.id   AF-A0A4Q6DLS4-F1
#
_cell.length_a   1.000
_cell.length_b   1.000
_cell.length_c   1.000
_cell.angle_alpha   90.00
_cell.angle_beta   90.00
_cell.angle_gamma   90.00
#
_symmetry.space_group_name_H-M   'P 1'
#
loop_
_entity.id
_entity.type
_entity.pdbx_description
1 polymer ?
#
loop_
_entity_poly.entity_id
_entity_poly.type
_entity_poly.pdbx_seq_one_letter_code
_entity_poly.pdbx_strand_id
1 'polypeptide(L)'
;MAVQLDDFSHKMNTKGGFADNLLTDTVTFNRIRGSVTQLQQAATNASTLTDNLNRASNKLNSTDNALGVLLNDRKSAVQVQSTLNNLEESSVKLNDNLEALQHNFLLRGFFKKRDKARADSLKN
;
A
#
# COMPACT_ATOMS: atom_id res chain seq x y z
N MET A 1 7.20 -37.73 -18.68
CA MET A 1 6.21 -36.68 -18.40
C MET A 1 5.34 -37.01 -17.19
N ALA A 2 4.64 -38.15 -17.12
CA ALA A 2 3.81 -38.51 -15.96
C ALA A 2 4.58 -38.54 -14.62
N VAL A 3 5.75 -39.19 -14.59
CA VAL A 3 6.61 -39.26 -13.38
C VAL A 3 7.11 -37.89 -12.91
N GLN A 4 7.42 -36.98 -13.84
CA GLN A 4 7.90 -35.63 -13.50
C GLN A 4 6.77 -34.73 -12.97
N LEU A 5 5.55 -34.94 -13.46
CA LEU A 5 4.37 -34.21 -12.97
C LEU A 5 3.95 -34.70 -11.58
N ASP A 6 4.10 -36.00 -11.33
CA ASP A 6 3.87 -36.62 -10.03
C ASP A 6 4.88 -36.11 -8.98
N ASP A 7 6.17 -36.10 -9.30
CA ASP A 7 7.21 -35.53 -8.44
C ASP A 7 6.98 -34.04 -8.14
N PHE A 8 6.55 -33.26 -9.13
CA PHE A 8 6.20 -31.85 -8.95
C PHE A 8 4.98 -31.70 -8.03
N SER A 9 3.91 -32.47 -8.27
CA SER A 9 2.70 -32.49 -7.44
C SER A 9 3.04 -32.85 -6.00
N HIS A 10 3.90 -33.85 -5.79
CA HIS A 10 4.37 -34.24 -4.47
C HIS A 10 5.14 -33.13 -3.77
N LYS A 11 6.07 -32.45 -4.44
CA LYS A 11 6.79 -31.30 -3.87
C LYS A 11 5.86 -30.13 -3.52
N MET A 12 4.77 -29.97 -4.27
CA MET A 12 3.81 -28.88 -4.07
C MET A 12 2.79 -29.17 -2.96
N ASN A 13 2.18 -30.35 -2.96
CA ASN A 13 0.95 -30.65 -2.21
C ASN A 13 1.11 -31.72 -1.10
N THR A 14 2.32 -31.93 -0.59
CA THR A 14 2.56 -32.82 0.56
C THR A 14 2.88 -32.03 1.82
N LYS A 15 2.66 -32.66 2.98
CA LYS A 15 3.10 -32.17 4.28
C LYS A 15 4.63 -32.04 4.29
N GLY A 16 5.15 -30.87 4.64
CA GLY A 16 6.56 -30.48 4.49
C GLY A 16 6.98 -30.03 3.08
N GLY A 17 6.08 -30.06 2.10
CA GLY A 17 6.28 -29.54 0.75
C GLY A 17 6.13 -28.02 0.66
N PHE A 18 6.24 -27.44 -0.54
CA PHE A 18 6.23 -25.98 -0.73
C PHE A 18 4.94 -25.31 -0.23
N ALA A 19 3.76 -25.83 -0.59
CA ALA A 19 2.50 -25.23 -0.15
C ALA A 19 2.33 -25.34 1.38
N ASP A 20 2.68 -26.48 1.97
CA ASP A 20 2.62 -26.68 3.42
C ASP A 20 3.55 -25.70 4.15
N ASN A 21 4.81 -25.61 3.72
CA ASN A 21 5.77 -24.68 4.32
C ASN A 21 5.34 -23.22 4.16
N LEU A 22 4.86 -22.81 2.97
CA LEU A 22 4.42 -21.44 2.73
C LEU A 22 3.16 -21.08 3.52
N LEU A 23 2.20 -22.01 3.64
CA LEU A 23 0.93 -21.79 4.33
C LEU A 23 1.05 -21.88 5.86
N THR A 24 1.98 -22.69 6.36
CA THR A 24 2.19 -22.90 7.80
C THR A 24 3.28 -22.01 8.39
N ASP A 25 4.16 -21.41 7.56
CA ASP A 25 5.15 -20.44 8.01
C ASP A 25 4.48 -19.16 8.53
N THR A 26 4.22 -19.19 9.82
CA THR A 26 3.54 -18.13 10.54
C THR A 26 4.44 -16.90 10.67
N VAL A 27 5.77 -17.06 10.65
CA VAL A 27 6.72 -15.94 10.77
C VAL A 27 6.73 -15.13 9.48
N THR A 28 6.87 -15.78 8.34
CA THR A 28 6.83 -15.11 7.03
C THR A 28 5.45 -14.49 6.79
N PHE A 29 4.37 -15.20 7.12
CA PHE A 29 3.01 -14.65 7.03
C PHE A 29 2.85 -13.37 7.87
N ASN A 30 3.30 -13.38 9.13
CA ASN A 30 3.22 -12.20 10.01
C ASN A 30 4.06 -11.04 9.50
N ARG A 31 5.23 -11.29 8.90
CA ARG A 31 6.05 -10.25 8.27
C ARG A 31 5.33 -9.63 7.07
N ILE A 32 4.76 -10.44 6.18
CA ILE A 32 3.99 -9.95 5.02
C ILE A 32 2.82 -9.09 5.49
N ARG A 33 2.06 -9.57 6.49
CA ARG A 33 0.97 -8.82 7.11
C ARG A 33 1.43 -7.47 7.67
N GLY A 34 2.58 -7.45 8.35
CA GLY A 34 3.19 -6.24 8.86
C GLY A 34 3.54 -5.25 7.74
N SER A 35 4.17 -5.73 6.67
CA SER A 35 4.51 -4.91 5.50
C SER A 35 3.28 -4.33 4.82
N VAL A 36 2.24 -5.12 4.58
CA VAL A 36 0.97 -4.64 4.02
C VAL A 36 0.35 -3.54 4.88
N THR A 37 0.40 -3.69 6.20
CA THR A 37 -0.13 -2.68 7.13
C THR A 37 0.67 -1.38 7.05
N GLN A 38 2.00 -1.45 7.01
CA GLN A 38 2.87 -0.27 6.89
C GLN A 38 2.69 0.43 5.53
N LEU A 39 2.57 -0.34 4.44
CA LEU A 39 2.29 0.20 3.11
C LEU A 39 0.94 0.92 3.07
N GLN A 40 -0.09 0.38 3.72
CA GLN A 40 -1.38 1.04 3.82
C GLN A 40 -1.29 2.37 4.60
N GLN A 41 -0.53 2.40 5.70
CA GLN A 41 -0.30 3.64 6.45
C GLN A 41 0.47 4.68 5.60
N ALA A 42 1.49 4.24 4.87
CA ALA A 42 2.27 5.11 3.99
C ALA A 42 1.41 5.71 2.87
N ALA A 43 0.55 4.91 2.24
CA ALA A 43 -0.40 5.38 1.22
C ALA A 43 -1.34 6.46 1.76
N THR A 44 -1.93 6.23 2.95
CA THR A 44 -2.81 7.20 3.60
C THR A 44 -2.07 8.50 3.95
N ASN A 45 -0.86 8.40 4.48
CA ASN A 45 -0.05 9.56 4.83
C ASN A 45 0.36 10.37 3.59
N ALA A 46 0.75 9.68 2.50
CA ALA A 46 1.11 10.31 1.23
C ALA A 46 -0.09 11.03 0.62
N SER A 47 -1.27 10.39 0.57
CA SER A 47 -2.52 11.04 0.14
C SER A 47 -2.84 12.29 0.97
N THR A 48 -2.74 12.20 2.30
CA THR A 48 -2.96 13.34 3.20
C THR A 48 -1.94 14.47 2.96
N LEU A 49 -0.67 14.12 2.75
CA LEU A 49 0.40 15.08 2.46
C LEU A 49 0.15 15.79 1.13
N THR A 50 -0.18 15.04 0.08
CA THR A 50 -0.51 15.58 -1.24
C THR A 50 -1.71 16.52 -1.15
N ASP A 51 -2.77 16.15 -0.43
CA ASP A 51 -3.93 17.02 -0.21
C ASP A 51 -3.55 18.34 0.49
N ASN A 52 -2.72 18.26 1.52
CA ASN A 52 -2.26 19.44 2.26
C ASN A 52 -1.36 20.33 1.40
N LEU A 53 -0.50 19.73 0.57
CA LEU A 53 0.36 20.46 -0.35
C LEU A 53 -0.43 21.07 -1.51
N ASN A 54 -1.47 20.41 -2.02
CA ASN A 54 -2.40 21.01 -2.99
C ASN A 54 -3.11 22.23 -2.39
N ARG A 55 -3.61 22.13 -1.15
CA ARG A 55 -4.20 23.27 -0.44
C ARG A 55 -3.19 24.39 -0.19
N ALA A 56 -1.96 24.06 0.21
CA ALA A 56 -0.90 25.03 0.42
C ALA A 56 -0.53 25.72 -0.90
N SER A 57 -0.32 24.97 -1.98
CA SER A 57 -0.04 25.47 -3.33
C SER A 57 -1.13 26.44 -3.80
N ASN A 58 -2.41 26.10 -3.62
CA ASN A 58 -3.52 27.00 -3.94
C ASN A 58 -3.50 28.30 -3.12
N LYS A 59 -3.10 28.25 -1.84
CA LYS A 59 -2.92 29.44 -1.00
C LYS A 59 -1.68 30.25 -1.39
N LEU A 60 -0.62 29.62 -1.89
CA LEU A 60 0.61 30.26 -2.35
C LEU A 60 0.44 30.93 -3.73
N ASN A 61 -0.54 30.49 -4.52
CA ASN A 61 -0.92 31.13 -5.79
C ASN A 61 -1.78 32.39 -5.60
N SER A 62 -2.23 32.68 -4.37
CA SER A 62 -2.77 34.01 -4.03
C SER A 62 -1.59 34.97 -3.83
N THR A 63 -1.53 36.01 -4.66
CA THR A 63 -0.42 36.97 -4.86
C THR A 63 0.01 37.80 -3.65
N ASP A 64 -0.45 37.47 -2.44
CA ASP A 64 -0.40 38.33 -1.25
C ASP A 64 0.40 37.74 -0.08
N ASN A 65 1.26 36.74 -0.31
CA ASN A 65 2.08 36.15 0.75
C ASN A 65 3.57 36.04 0.41
N ALA A 66 4.41 36.33 1.41
CA ALA A 66 5.86 36.36 1.33
C ALA A 66 6.52 35.03 0.89
N LEU A 67 5.76 33.93 0.86
CA LEU A 67 6.18 32.62 0.37
C LEU A 67 6.12 32.51 -1.17
N GLY A 68 5.26 33.27 -1.85
CA GLY A 68 5.23 33.35 -3.32
C GLY A 68 6.53 33.92 -3.92
N VAL A 69 7.26 34.71 -3.13
CA VAL A 69 8.58 35.27 -3.49
C VAL A 69 9.72 34.27 -3.26
N LEU A 70 9.57 33.32 -2.32
CA LEU A 70 10.61 32.30 -2.04
C LEU A 70 10.59 31.13 -3.05
N LEU A 71 9.41 30.82 -3.61
CA LEU A 71 9.23 29.80 -4.66
C LEU A 71 9.31 30.38 -6.09
N ASN A 72 9.81 31.61 -6.23
CA ASN A 72 9.88 32.34 -7.50
C ASN A 72 10.81 31.69 -8.55
N ASP A 73 11.55 30.64 -8.19
CA ASP A 73 12.14 29.75 -9.19
C ASP A 73 11.06 28.83 -9.78
N ARG A 74 10.54 29.28 -10.93
CA ARG A 74 9.57 28.56 -11.77
C ARG A 74 9.99 27.11 -12.02
N LYS A 75 11.29 26.79 -12.10
CA LYS A 75 11.80 25.42 -12.30
C LYS A 75 11.58 24.55 -11.06
N SER A 76 11.88 25.08 -9.88
CA SER A 76 11.65 24.39 -8.61
C SER A 76 10.16 24.19 -8.34
N ALA A 77 9.31 25.18 -8.66
CA ALA A 77 7.86 25.04 -8.54
C ALA A 77 7.28 23.92 -9.43
N VAL A 78 7.72 23.85 -10.69
CA VAL A 78 7.32 22.78 -11.63
C VAL A 78 7.80 21.41 -11.14
N GLN A 79 9.01 21.32 -10.61
CA GLN A 79 9.55 20.07 -10.06
C GLN A 79 8.73 19.59 -8.87
N VAL A 80 8.40 20.48 -7.92
CA VAL A 80 7.56 20.14 -6.77
C VAL A 80 6.17 19.71 -7.22
N GLN A 81 5.54 20.42 -8.15
CA GLN A 81 4.24 20.04 -8.69
C GLN A 81 4.28 18.65 -9.35
N SER A 82 5.32 18.36 -10.13
CA SER A 82 5.51 17.03 -10.74
C SER A 82 5.71 15.94 -9.68
N THR A 83 6.52 16.19 -8.64
CA THR A 83 6.67 15.26 -7.52
C THR A 83 5.34 15.01 -6.82
N LEU A 84 4.51 16.04 -6.63
CA LEU A 84 3.19 15.88 -6.01
C LEU A 84 2.25 15.04 -6.85
N ASN A 85 2.18 15.30 -8.15
CA ASN A 85 1.37 14.49 -9.07
C ASN A 85 1.83 13.03 -9.08
N ASN A 86 3.15 12.78 -9.11
CA ASN A 86 3.71 11.43 -9.06
C ASN A 86 3.40 10.73 -7.73
N LEU A 87 3.45 11.45 -6.61
CA LEU A 87 3.09 10.92 -5.29
C LEU A 87 1.59 10.61 -5.20
N GLU A 88 0.73 11.46 -5.77
CA GLU A 88 -0.70 11.23 -5.87
C GLU A 88 -0.99 9.95 -6.65
N GLU A 89 -0.47 9.85 -7.88
CA GLU A 89 -0.65 8.70 -8.75
C GLU A 89 -0.09 7.42 -8.11
N SER A 90 1.08 7.51 -7.47
CA SER A 90 1.68 6.37 -6.76
C SER A 90 0.84 5.93 -5.57
N SER A 91 0.24 6.88 -4.83
CA SER A 91 -0.64 6.59 -3.69
C SER A 91 -1.92 5.89 -4.14
N VAL A 92 -2.51 6.33 -5.25
CA VAL A 92 -3.68 5.68 -5.86
C VAL A 92 -3.33 4.26 -6.30
N LYS A 93 -2.25 4.07 -7.08
CA LYS A 93 -1.81 2.73 -7.52
C LYS A 93 -1.48 1.82 -6.33
N LEU A 94 -0.88 2.36 -5.27
CA LEU A 94 -0.60 1.60 -4.06
C LEU A 94 -1.90 1.17 -3.37
N ASN A 95 -2.91 2.04 -3.32
CA ASN A 95 -4.23 1.70 -2.79
C ASN A 95 -4.90 0.59 -3.60
N ASP A 96 -4.88 0.68 -4.94
CA ASP A 96 -5.43 -0.35 -5.83
C ASP A 96 -4.72 -1.69 -5.64
N ASN A 97 -3.40 -1.68 -5.50
CA ASN A 97 -2.62 -2.87 -5.19
C ASN A 97 -2.99 -3.46 -3.83
N LEU A 98 -3.18 -2.62 -2.81
CA LEU A 98 -3.61 -3.06 -1.48
C LEU A 98 -5.02 -3.65 -1.52
N GLU A 99 -5.92 -3.11 -2.36
CA GLU A 99 -7.24 -3.67 -2.61
C GLU A 99 -7.16 -5.03 -3.29
N ALA A 100 -6.36 -5.16 -4.35
CA ALA A 100 -6.12 -6.44 -5.02
C ALA A 100 -5.56 -7.50 -4.05
N LEU A 101 -4.68 -7.12 -3.12
CA LEU A 101 -4.16 -8.02 -2.08
C LEU A 101 -5.27 -8.53 -1.14
N GLN A 102 -6.39 -7.83 -0.97
CA GLN A 102 -7.54 -8.30 -0.18
C GLN A 102 -8.20 -9.54 -0.77
N HIS A 103 -8.13 -9.67 -2.08
CA HIS A 103 -8.68 -10.81 -2.82
C HIS A 103 -7.70 -11.99 -2.92
N ASN A 104 -6.42 -11.80 -2.56
CA ASN A 104 -5.44 -12.88 -2.54
C ASN A 104 -5.77 -13.92 -1.45
N PHE A 105 -5.74 -15.20 -1.81
CA PHE A 105 -6.13 -16.30 -0.91
C PHE A 105 -5.35 -16.34 0.41
N LEU A 106 -4.05 -15.97 0.39
CA LEU A 106 -3.20 -15.94 1.58
C LEU A 106 -3.67 -14.87 2.56
N LEU A 107 -3.97 -13.67 2.05
CA LEU A 107 -4.23 -12.50 2.88
C LEU A 107 -5.72 -12.28 3.17
N ARG A 108 -6.63 -12.92 2.42
CA ARG A 108 -8.08 -12.78 2.61
C ARG A 108 -8.53 -13.01 4.05
N GLY A 109 -7.96 -14.01 4.73
CA GLY A 109 -8.28 -14.31 6.12
C GLY A 109 -7.82 -13.20 7.08
N PHE A 110 -6.66 -12.58 6.81
CA PHE A 110 -6.17 -11.43 7.58
C PHE A 110 -7.11 -10.23 7.44
N PHE A 111 -7.50 -9.87 6.21
CA PHE A 111 -8.37 -8.72 5.96
C PHE A 111 -9.75 -8.91 6.60
N LYS A 112 -10.37 -10.09 6.48
CA LYS A 112 -11.63 -10.42 7.17
C LYS A 112 -11.55 -10.23 8.68
N LYS A 113 -10.47 -10.71 9.32
CA LYS A 113 -10.29 -10.56 10.77
C LYS A 113 -10.12 -9.09 11.17
N ARG A 114 -9.38 -8.32 10.38
CA ARG A 114 -9.17 -6.88 10.60
C ARG A 114 -10.50 -6.11 10.52
N ASP A 115 -11.30 -6.36 9.48
CA ASP A 115 -12.53 -5.60 9.25
C ASP A 115 -13.59 -5.92 10.31
N LYS A 116 -13.65 -7.18 10.77
CA LYS A 116 -14.46 -7.56 11.93
C LYS A 116 -14.03 -6.81 13.20
N ALA A 117 -12.74 -6.80 13.51
CA ALA A 117 -12.22 -6.09 14.69
C ALA A 117 -12.54 -4.58 14.64
N ARG A 118 -12.46 -3.95 13.46
CA ARG A 118 -12.88 -2.56 13.26
C ARG A 118 -14.37 -2.36 13.51
N ALA A 119 -15.22 -3.21 12.93
CA ALA A 119 -16.67 -3.14 13.12
C ALA A 119 -17.06 -3.32 14.60
N ASP A 120 -16.40 -4.23 15.31
CA ASP A 120 -16.63 -4.46 16.75
C ASP A 120 -16.18 -3.24 17.58
N SER A 121 -15.08 -2.58 17.22
CA SER A 121 -14.62 -1.35 17.91
C SER A 121 -15.53 -0.14 17.71
N LEU A 122 -16.32 -0.10 16.63
CA LEU A 122 -17.27 0.99 16.34
C LEU A 122 -18.65 0.80 16.99
N LYS A 123 -18.90 -0.37 17.58
CA LYS A 123 -20.16 -0.71 18.26
C LYS A 123 -20.12 -0.47 19.78
N ASN A 124 -18.95 -0.22 20.33
CA ASN A 124 -18.73 0.17 21.73
C ASN A 124 -18.57 1.68 21.83
#